data_AF-A0AAW0NVQ4-F1
#
_entry.id   AF-A0AAW0NVQ4-F1
#
_cell.length_a   1.000
_cell.length_b   1.000
_cell.length_c   1.000
_cell.angle_alpha   90.00
_cell.angle_beta   90.00
_cell.angle_gamma   90.00
#
_symmetry.space_group_name_H-M   'P 1'
#
loop_
_entity.id
_entity.type
_entity.pdbx_description
1 polymer ?
#
loop_
_entity_poly.entity_id
_entity_poly.type
_entity_poly.pdbx_seq_one_letter_code
_entity_poly.pdbx_strand_id
1 'polypeptide(L)'
;MGKQKTKKFAAMKRMISPKDQRVKEKDRAKSNEKKKEDPSKIKEKEVPKYPSCLFFQYNTQLGPPYHILVDTNFINFSIKAKLDIVQSMMDCLYAKCIPYITDCVMAEIEKLGMKYRVALRIAKDPDLNDYHVPTKEPMRMTV
;
A
#
# COMPACT_ATOMS: atom_id res chain seq x y z
N MET A 1 -73.86 -5.15 -15.17
CA MET A 1 -72.73 -6.10 -15.20
C MET A 1 -71.46 -5.39 -14.76
N GLY A 2 -70.67 -5.96 -13.84
CA GLY A 2 -69.32 -5.49 -13.53
C GLY A 2 -68.71 -6.26 -12.36
N LYS A 3 -68.00 -7.37 -12.61
CA LYS A 3 -67.31 -8.15 -11.56
C LYS A 3 -66.17 -7.31 -10.96
N GLN A 4 -66.17 -7.13 -9.63
CA GLN A 4 -65.09 -6.47 -8.90
C GLN A 4 -63.80 -7.32 -8.97
N LYS A 5 -62.68 -6.71 -9.38
CA LYS A 5 -61.38 -7.38 -9.48
C LYS A 5 -60.75 -7.50 -8.09
N THR A 6 -60.47 -8.73 -7.66
CA THR A 6 -59.77 -9.03 -6.40
C THR A 6 -58.30 -8.64 -6.49
N LYS A 7 -57.75 -8.07 -5.40
CA LYS A 7 -56.34 -7.65 -5.32
C LYS A 7 -55.44 -8.90 -5.19
N LYS A 8 -54.32 -8.90 -5.92
CA LYS A 8 -53.32 -9.98 -5.82
C LYS A 8 -52.42 -9.75 -4.60
N PHE A 9 -52.27 -10.78 -3.76
CA PHE A 9 -51.37 -10.76 -2.61
C PHE A 9 -49.90 -10.88 -3.06
N ALA A 10 -48.98 -10.30 -2.29
CA ALA A 10 -47.53 -10.26 -2.56
C ALA A 10 -47.09 -9.55 -3.86
N ALA A 11 -47.83 -8.53 -4.30
CA ALA A 11 -47.40 -7.69 -5.41
C ALA A 11 -46.16 -6.84 -5.03
N MET A 12 -44.98 -7.22 -5.50
CA MET A 12 -43.73 -6.47 -5.32
C MET A 12 -43.56 -5.39 -6.40
N LYS A 13 -42.80 -4.34 -6.08
CA LYS A 13 -42.38 -3.32 -7.05
C LYS A 13 -41.51 -3.99 -8.12
N ARG A 14 -41.82 -3.78 -9.41
CA ARG A 14 -41.07 -4.40 -10.52
C ARG A 14 -39.61 -3.93 -10.49
N MET A 15 -38.69 -4.84 -10.20
CA MET A 15 -37.24 -4.63 -10.35
C MET A 15 -36.78 -5.08 -11.75
N ILE A 16 -35.69 -4.49 -12.23
CA ILE A 16 -35.09 -4.90 -13.50
C ILE A 16 -34.51 -6.31 -13.36
N SER A 17 -34.83 -7.18 -14.32
CA SER A 17 -34.29 -8.55 -14.33
C SER A 17 -32.82 -8.52 -14.79
N PRO A 18 -31.94 -9.38 -14.24
CA PRO A 18 -30.57 -9.54 -14.75
C PRO A 18 -30.52 -9.92 -16.24
N LYS A 19 -31.62 -10.45 -16.79
CA LYS A 19 -31.76 -10.86 -18.20
C LYS A 19 -32.41 -9.77 -19.08
N ASP A 20 -32.72 -8.59 -18.56
CA ASP A 20 -33.35 -7.48 -19.31
C ASP A 20 -32.36 -6.88 -20.31
N GLN A 21 -32.75 -6.77 -21.58
CA GLN A 21 -31.90 -6.38 -22.72
C GLN A 21 -31.29 -4.98 -22.58
N ARG A 22 -31.83 -4.15 -21.67
CA ARG A 22 -31.30 -2.82 -21.31
C ARG A 22 -30.10 -2.87 -20.36
N VAL A 23 -29.84 -4.00 -19.70
CA VAL A 23 -28.69 -4.20 -18.82
C VAL A 23 -27.46 -4.48 -19.69
N LYS A 24 -26.43 -3.65 -19.58
CA LYS A 24 -25.17 -3.81 -20.31
C LYS A 24 -24.50 -5.11 -19.91
N GLU A 25 -23.88 -5.80 -20.86
CA GLU A 25 -23.23 -7.09 -20.66
C GLU A 25 -22.12 -7.05 -19.61
N LYS A 26 -21.48 -5.88 -19.43
CA LYS A 26 -20.48 -5.60 -18.39
C LYS A 26 -21.03 -5.69 -16.96
N ASP A 27 -22.30 -5.34 -16.77
CA ASP A 27 -22.98 -5.42 -15.46
C ASP A 27 -23.69 -6.77 -15.27
N ARG A 28 -23.95 -7.50 -16.37
CA ARG A 28 -24.45 -8.89 -16.34
C ARG A 28 -23.37 -9.90 -16.01
N ALA A 29 -22.15 -9.64 -16.43
CA ALA A 29 -21.01 -10.46 -16.12
C ALA A 29 -20.73 -10.38 -14.61
N LYS A 30 -21.34 -11.29 -13.84
CA LYS A 30 -20.65 -11.80 -12.66
C LYS A 30 -19.24 -12.14 -13.12
N SER A 31 -18.25 -11.47 -12.54
CA SER A 31 -16.82 -11.68 -12.73
C SER A 31 -16.54 -13.08 -13.26
N ASN A 32 -16.04 -13.17 -14.50
CA ASN A 32 -15.68 -14.40 -15.22
C ASN A 32 -15.52 -15.58 -14.26
N GLU A 33 -16.48 -16.50 -14.30
CA GLU A 33 -16.32 -17.82 -13.71
C GLU A 33 -14.94 -18.34 -14.11
N LYS A 34 -14.12 -18.61 -13.09
CA LYS A 34 -12.81 -19.24 -13.23
C LYS A 34 -12.95 -20.36 -14.25
N LYS A 35 -12.28 -20.22 -15.40
CA LYS A 35 -12.11 -21.33 -16.35
C LYS A 35 -11.71 -22.53 -15.49
N LYS A 36 -12.47 -23.63 -15.56
CA LYS A 36 -12.07 -24.89 -14.93
C LYS A 36 -10.71 -25.25 -15.51
N GLU A 37 -9.65 -25.05 -14.72
CA GLU A 37 -8.28 -25.36 -15.11
C GLU A 37 -8.16 -26.86 -15.40
N ASP A 38 -7.49 -27.21 -16.50
CA ASP A 38 -7.26 -28.60 -16.91
C ASP A 38 -6.64 -29.43 -15.76
N PRO A 39 -7.13 -30.66 -15.50
CA PRO A 39 -6.66 -31.48 -14.37
C PRO A 39 -5.19 -31.91 -14.48
N SER A 40 -4.56 -31.78 -15.66
CA SER A 40 -3.15 -32.10 -15.90
C SER A 40 -2.20 -30.91 -15.70
N LYS A 41 -2.73 -29.71 -15.43
CA LYS A 41 -1.89 -28.55 -15.11
C LYS A 41 -1.55 -28.59 -13.63
N ILE A 42 -0.26 -28.65 -13.31
CA ILE A 42 0.24 -28.55 -11.93
C ILE A 42 -0.37 -27.28 -11.34
N LYS A 43 -1.24 -27.44 -10.34
CA LYS A 43 -1.78 -26.30 -9.59
C LYS A 43 -0.63 -25.75 -8.75
N GLU A 44 0.06 -24.75 -9.27
CA GLU A 44 1.10 -24.03 -8.55
C GLU A 44 0.45 -23.35 -7.34
N LYS A 45 0.62 -23.98 -6.18
CA LYS A 45 0.22 -23.39 -4.90
C LYS A 45 1.37 -22.49 -4.47
N GLU A 46 1.24 -21.20 -4.70
CA GLU A 46 2.14 -20.21 -4.12
C GLU A 46 1.95 -20.23 -2.59
N VAL A 47 2.87 -20.91 -1.92
CA VAL A 47 2.97 -20.87 -0.46
C VAL A 47 4.13 -19.92 -0.14
N PRO A 48 3.90 -18.83 0.62
CA PRO A 48 4.98 -17.94 1.02
C PRO A 48 5.97 -18.73 1.87
N LYS A 49 7.22 -18.80 1.40
CA LYS A 49 8.31 -19.46 2.13
C LYS A 49 8.78 -18.55 3.25
N TYR A 50 9.01 -19.11 4.43
CA TYR A 50 9.59 -18.36 5.54
C TYR A 50 11.04 -17.96 5.19
N PRO A 51 11.49 -16.73 5.49
CA PRO A 51 12.85 -16.32 5.18
C PRO A 51 13.86 -17.11 6.01
N SER A 52 15.01 -17.44 5.42
CA SER A 52 16.05 -18.25 6.08
C SER A 52 16.75 -17.52 7.23
N CYS A 53 16.61 -16.20 7.32
CA CYS A 53 17.25 -15.36 8.33
C CYS A 53 16.53 -15.36 9.70
N LEU A 54 15.30 -15.84 9.74
CA LEU A 54 14.51 -15.90 10.97
C LEU A 54 14.70 -17.23 11.70
N PHE A 55 15.22 -17.15 12.92
CA PHE A 55 15.13 -18.21 13.91
C PHE A 55 13.87 -17.99 14.76
N PHE A 56 12.80 -18.73 14.47
CA PHE A 56 11.45 -18.42 14.94
C PHE A 56 11.04 -16.99 14.56
N GLN A 57 10.97 -16.07 15.52
CA GLN A 57 10.68 -14.64 15.30
C GLN A 57 11.93 -13.76 15.38
N TYR A 58 13.09 -14.33 15.73
CA TYR A 58 14.34 -13.58 15.87
C TYR A 58 15.07 -13.50 14.53
N ASN A 59 15.33 -12.28 14.05
CA ASN A 59 16.11 -12.08 12.83
C ASN A 59 17.59 -12.01 13.15
N THR A 60 18.33 -13.06 12.77
CA THR A 60 19.78 -13.17 13.02
C THR A 60 20.63 -12.23 12.16
N GLN A 61 20.07 -11.64 11.10
CA GLN A 61 20.77 -10.71 10.21
C GLN A 61 20.76 -9.26 10.71
N LEU A 62 19.97 -8.95 11.74
CA LEU A 62 19.96 -7.61 12.33
C LEU A 62 21.21 -7.44 13.20
N GLY A 63 22.25 -6.88 12.60
CA GLY A 63 23.47 -6.49 13.30
C GLY A 63 24.02 -5.19 12.72
N PRO A 64 25.02 -4.57 13.38
CA PRO A 64 25.68 -3.39 12.86
C PRO A 64 26.41 -3.68 11.52
N PRO A 65 26.36 -2.76 10.53
CA PRO A 65 25.62 -1.50 10.52
C PRO A 65 24.11 -1.69 10.31
N TYR A 66 23.28 -1.02 11.11
CA TYR A 66 21.83 -1.10 10.98
C TYR A 66 21.34 -0.28 9.80
N HIS A 67 20.59 -0.91 8.91
CA HIS A 67 19.93 -0.27 7.78
C HIS A 67 18.48 0.08 8.15
N ILE A 68 18.17 1.37 8.25
CA ILE A 68 16.89 1.85 8.81
C ILE A 68 16.14 2.64 7.74
N LEU A 69 14.90 2.25 7.43
CA LEU A 69 14.03 3.03 6.55
C LEU A 69 13.38 4.16 7.35
N VAL A 70 13.46 5.38 6.83
CA VAL A 70 12.91 6.58 7.45
C VAL A 70 11.62 7.01 6.75
N ASP A 71 10.59 7.34 7.54
CA ASP A 71 9.29 7.82 7.06
C ASP A 71 9.12 9.34 7.25
N THR A 72 8.17 9.94 6.54
CA THR A 72 7.85 11.38 6.61
C THR A 72 7.44 11.80 8.02
N ASN A 73 6.68 10.96 8.72
CA ASN A 73 6.28 11.22 10.10
C ASN A 73 7.47 11.27 11.05
N PHE A 74 8.43 10.36 10.86
CA PHE A 74 9.64 10.31 11.69
C PHE A 74 10.46 11.59 11.53
N ILE A 75 10.63 12.07 10.29
CA ILE A 75 11.32 13.34 9.99
C ILE A 75 10.58 14.52 10.65
N ASN A 76 9.25 14.56 10.52
CA ASN A 76 8.43 15.62 11.11
C ASN A 76 8.50 15.66 12.64
N PHE A 77 8.52 14.49 13.29
CA PHE A 77 8.67 14.41 14.75
C PHE A 77 10.09 14.77 15.20
N SER A 78 11.11 14.35 14.45
CA SER A 78 12.52 14.67 14.76
C SER A 78 12.77 16.18 14.72
N ILE A 79 12.20 16.88 13.75
CA ILE A 79 12.29 18.35 13.64
C ILE A 79 11.60 19.03 14.82
N LYS A 80 10.40 18.58 15.20
CA LYS A 80 9.67 19.13 16.36
C LYS A 80 10.45 18.93 17.66
N ALA A 81 11.08 17.76 17.82
CA ALA A 81 11.90 17.42 18.98
C ALA A 81 13.31 18.04 18.92
N LYS A 82 13.71 18.66 17.80
CA LYS A 82 15.05 19.19 17.55
C LYS A 82 16.15 18.13 17.68
N LEU A 83 15.85 16.92 17.20
CA LEU A 83 16.77 15.81 17.19
C LEU A 83 17.43 15.68 15.81
N ASP A 84 18.74 15.47 15.82
CA ASP A 84 19.45 15.02 14.63
C ASP A 84 19.20 13.52 14.43
N ILE A 85 18.70 13.15 13.24
CA ILE A 85 18.22 11.82 12.93
C ILE A 85 19.36 10.79 13.04
N VAL A 86 20.50 11.09 12.43
CA VAL A 86 21.63 10.15 12.33
C VAL A 86 22.23 9.92 13.71
N GLN A 87 22.54 11.00 14.44
CA GLN A 87 23.12 10.92 15.77
C GLN A 87 22.16 10.25 16.77
N SER A 88 20.87 10.64 16.78
CA SER A 88 19.89 10.06 17.71
C SER A 88 19.67 8.56 17.47
N MET A 89 19.77 8.11 16.21
CA MET A 89 19.72 6.67 15.89
C MET A 89 20.94 5.91 16.39
N MET A 90 22.14 6.50 16.31
CA MET A 90 23.35 5.89 16.85
C MET A 90 23.32 5.82 18.37
N ASP A 91 22.84 6.87 19.04
CA ASP A 91 22.72 6.91 20.50
C ASP A 91 21.65 5.94 21.02
N CYS A 92 20.60 5.68 20.24
CA CYS A 92 19.53 4.73 20.59
C CYS A 92 19.99 3.26 20.48
N LEU A 93 20.71 2.91 19.40
CA LEU A 93 21.11 1.52 19.12
C LEU A 93 22.53 1.20 19.56
N TYR A 94 23.29 2.20 20.04
CA TYR A 94 24.71 2.09 20.41
C TYR A 94 25.59 1.45 19.32
N ALA A 95 25.25 1.71 18.07
CA ALA A 95 25.87 1.10 16.90
C ALA A 95 25.81 2.04 15.69
N LYS A 96 26.60 1.72 14.65
CA LYS A 96 26.54 2.46 13.38
C LYS A 96 25.19 2.23 12.70
N CYS A 97 24.49 3.32 12.40
CA CYS A 97 23.21 3.32 11.70
C CYS A 97 23.35 3.99 10.34
N ILE A 98 22.69 3.44 9.33
CA ILE A 98 22.62 3.97 7.97
C ILE A 98 21.14 4.19 7.65
N PRO A 99 20.64 5.43 7.77
CA PRO A 99 19.27 5.74 7.43
C PRO A 99 19.10 5.82 5.91
N TYR A 100 17.98 5.29 5.43
CA TYR A 100 17.55 5.33 4.04
C TYR A 100 16.24 6.08 3.91
N ILE A 101 16.18 6.97 2.94
CA ILE A 101 14.94 7.64 2.52
C ILE A 101 14.52 7.06 1.18
N THR A 102 13.25 6.69 1.08
CA THR A 102 12.69 6.19 -0.18
C THR A 102 12.13 7.32 -1.02
N ASP A 103 12.10 7.13 -2.34
CA ASP A 103 11.57 8.14 -3.27
C ASP A 103 10.11 8.52 -2.97
N CYS A 104 9.30 7.58 -2.48
CA CYS A 104 7.93 7.87 -2.09
C CYS A 104 7.86 8.83 -0.89
N VAL A 105 8.73 8.66 0.11
CA VAL A 105 8.83 9.55 1.28
C VAL A 105 9.32 10.93 0.84
N MET A 106 10.29 11.00 -0.08
CA MET A 106 10.74 12.27 -0.65
C MET A 106 9.61 12.98 -1.41
N ALA A 107 8.87 12.26 -2.26
CA ALA A 107 7.73 12.81 -3.00
C ALA A 107 6.58 13.28 -2.07
N GLU A 108 6.33 12.57 -0.98
CA GLU A 108 5.36 12.99 0.04
C GLU A 108 5.76 14.31 0.70
N ILE A 109 7.03 14.49 1.08
CA ILE A 109 7.52 15.74 1.69
C ILE A 109 7.45 16.90 0.69
N GLU A 110 7.79 16.67 -0.58
CA GLU A 110 7.67 17.69 -1.63
C GLU A 110 6.21 18.13 -1.84
N LYS A 111 5.25 17.20 -1.74
CA LYS A 111 3.82 17.48 -1.87
C LYS A 111 3.24 18.29 -0.70
N LEU A 112 3.79 18.17 0.50
CA LEU A 112 3.36 18.95 1.67
C LEU A 112 3.69 20.46 1.54
N GLY A 113 4.51 20.83 0.55
CA GLY A 113 4.73 22.21 0.13
C GLY A 113 5.69 23.00 1.02
N MET A 114 5.65 24.34 0.90
CA MET A 114 6.67 25.23 1.48
C MET A 114 6.81 25.17 3.00
N LYS A 115 5.76 24.75 3.72
CA LYS A 115 5.77 24.61 5.18
C LYS A 115 6.80 23.58 5.67
N TYR A 116 7.12 22.59 4.83
CA TYR A 116 8.03 21.48 5.16
C TYR A 116 9.40 21.63 4.47
N ARG A 117 9.79 22.86 4.09
CA ARG A 117 11.11 23.13 3.48
C ARG A 117 12.30 22.68 4.33
N VAL A 118 12.19 22.77 5.65
CA VAL A 118 13.23 22.28 6.57
C VAL A 118 13.33 20.76 6.49
N ALA A 119 12.19 20.06 6.49
CA ALA A 119 12.16 18.61 6.34
C ALA A 119 12.72 18.16 4.99
N LEU A 120 12.41 18.89 3.91
CA LEU A 120 12.97 18.59 2.58
C LEU A 120 14.49 18.78 2.54
N ARG A 121 15.03 19.77 3.26
CA ARG A 121 16.48 20.00 3.31
C ARG A 121 17.19 18.90 4.10
N ILE A 122 16.60 18.47 5.22
CA ILE A 122 17.11 17.35 6.02
C ILE A 122 16.99 16.05 5.22
N ALA A 123 15.90 15.83 4.49
CA ALA A 123 15.74 14.63 3.67
C ALA A 123 16.73 14.54 2.49
N LYS A 124 17.36 15.65 2.11
CA LYS A 124 18.39 15.72 1.03
C LYS A 124 19.81 15.85 1.60
N ASP A 125 19.99 15.60 2.89
CA ASP A 125 21.30 15.63 3.52
C ASP A 125 22.17 14.50 2.97
N PRO A 126 23.43 14.75 2.53
CA PRO A 126 24.32 13.70 2.01
C PRO A 126 24.58 12.55 2.99
N ASP A 127 24.39 12.74 4.29
CA ASP A 127 24.52 11.67 5.29
C ASP A 127 23.33 10.69 5.28
N LEU A 128 22.23 11.04 4.60
CA LEU A 128 21.08 10.18 4.34
C LEU A 128 21.21 9.55 2.95
N ASN A 129 21.12 8.22 2.89
CA ASN A 129 21.21 7.51 1.62
C ASN A 129 19.83 7.44 0.93
N ASP A 130 19.77 7.82 -0.33
CA ASP A 130 18.58 7.62 -1.16
C ASP A 130 18.44 6.14 -1.56
N TYR A 131 17.28 5.56 -1.29
CA TYR A 131 16.94 4.20 -1.69
C TYR A 131 15.86 4.23 -2.77
N HIS A 132 16.27 3.94 -4.00
CA HIS A 132 15.35 3.86 -5.12
C HIS A 132 14.41 2.67 -4.95
N VAL A 133 13.12 2.93 -4.83
CA VAL A 133 12.10 1.88 -4.78
C VAL A 133 11.49 1.78 -6.18
N PRO A 134 11.64 0.64 -6.88
CA PRO A 134 11.04 0.45 -8.20
C PRO A 134 9.53 0.26 -8.05
N THR A 135 8.79 1.36 -7.94
CA THR A 135 7.32 1.31 -7.94
C THR A 135 6.79 1.19 -9.37
N LYS A 136 5.86 0.26 -9.59
CA LYS A 136 5.23 -0.06 -10.89
C LYS A 136 4.38 1.08 -11.48
N GLU A 137 4.11 2.13 -10.72
CA GLU A 137 3.39 3.31 -11.20
C GLU A 137 4.22 4.57 -10.88
N PRO A 138 4.50 5.44 -11.87
CA PRO A 138 4.96 6.77 -11.55
C PRO A 138 3.85 7.44 -10.74
N MET A 139 4.12 7.81 -9.49
CA MET A 139 3.20 8.68 -8.74
C MET A 139 2.92 9.88 -9.65
N ARG A 140 1.70 9.96 -10.18
CA ARG A 140 1.24 11.09 -10.97
C ARG A 140 1.32 12.32 -10.07
N MET A 141 2.44 13.03 -10.15
CA MET A 141 2.53 14.44 -9.79
C MET A 141 1.69 15.20 -10.79
N THR A 142 0.37 15.16 -10.59
CA THR A 142 -0.52 16.12 -11.23
C THR A 142 -0.32 17.43 -10.47
N VAL A 143 0.32 18.39 -11.15
CA VAL A 143 0.41 19.80 -10.76
C VAL A 143 -1.00 20.38 -10.69
#